data_AF-A0A3L8SH41-F1
#
_entry.id   AF-A0A3L8SH41-F1
#
_cell.length_a   1.000
_cell.length_b   1.000
_cell.length_c   1.000
_cell.angle_alpha   90.00
_cell.angle_beta   90.00
_cell.angle_gamma   90.00
#
_symmetry.space_group_name_H-M   'P 1'
#
loop_
_entity.id
_entity.type
_entity.pdbx_description
1 polymer ?
#
loop_
_entity_poly.entity_id
_entity_poly.type
_entity_poly.pdbx_seq_one_letter_code
_entity_poly.pdbx_strand_id
1 'polypeptide(L)'
;MATSRLVSLLLVAALLLHVATTLKIGAFNIKAFGDTKMSNKTIANIIVSVLSEYDIVLVQEVRDADLSAVNDLMDQLNSAGKHPYSSLVSVPLGRTSYKEQYLFIYRSDTVSVLGSYYYDDGCEPCGNDTFSREPFIVKFSSPTTRAAPQGLMVSCPAEVQEFVLVPLHSEPSHAAQEIDALYNVYTDVINKWGTNDMIFLGDFNADCSYVTSSQWPSIRLRSLHACEWLIPDSADTTVADTDCAYDRIVACGTMLRQGIEPGSATVNNFQQKFQLQIKDCLNHPIKASALHLLPGHHAHSVVQVPPQMAAPKSHIPIHIDPRRMGTVTLGLSLLAVALLCPATAMLHIGAFNIQAFGDTKMSNKEVAEIIINVLRRYDVVLVQEVRDSDLSAVTELMEQLNSASTSPYDYEISGPLGRENYKEMYLFIYRTDVVSVVDTYQYEDPQDVFSREPFILRVSAPSTKVKEFVLVPLHSAPHDAVAEIDALYDVYLAIINKWGTDNLMFLGDFNADCSYVQPSDWSSIRLRTSDIFKWLIPDSADTTVGKSDCAYDRIVVCGNKLKRSILSNSAGIYNFQRALQLDQEEALAVSDHYPVEVKLAA
;
A
#
# COMPACT_ATOMS: atom_id res chain seq x y z
N MET A 1 -38.73 -31.79 5.04
CA MET A 1 -37.37 -32.17 4.61
C MET A 1 -36.93 -31.53 3.30
N ALA A 2 -37.82 -31.32 2.31
CA ALA A 2 -37.45 -30.65 1.04
C ALA A 2 -37.19 -29.13 1.19
N THR A 3 -37.91 -28.45 2.07
CA THR A 3 -37.79 -26.99 2.32
C THR A 3 -36.48 -26.60 3.01
N SER A 4 -35.97 -27.42 3.93
CA SER A 4 -34.68 -27.21 4.59
C SER A 4 -33.50 -27.35 3.62
N ARG A 5 -33.59 -28.24 2.63
CA ARG A 5 -32.56 -28.36 1.59
C ARG A 5 -32.56 -27.17 0.63
N LEU A 6 -33.73 -26.65 0.26
CA LEU A 6 -33.84 -25.48 -0.62
C LEU A 6 -33.32 -24.20 0.07
N VAL A 7 -33.61 -24.03 1.36
CA VAL A 7 -33.09 -22.91 2.17
C VAL A 7 -31.58 -23.04 2.38
N SER A 8 -31.04 -24.25 2.60
CA SER A 8 -29.59 -24.46 2.66
C SER A 8 -28.90 -24.25 1.31
N LEU A 9 -29.52 -24.61 0.19
CA LEU A 9 -28.99 -24.34 -1.15
C LEU A 9 -29.01 -22.84 -1.49
N LEU A 10 -30.06 -22.12 -1.08
CA LEU A 10 -30.15 -20.66 -1.24
C LEU A 10 -29.23 -19.91 -0.25
N LEU A 11 -29.01 -20.42 0.97
CA LEU A 11 -28.03 -19.88 1.91
C LEU A 11 -26.60 -20.10 1.40
N VAL A 12 -26.29 -21.29 0.85
CA VAL A 12 -24.98 -21.56 0.25
C VAL A 12 -24.78 -20.71 -1.01
N ALA A 13 -25.82 -20.53 -1.84
CA ALA A 13 -25.76 -19.63 -2.99
C ALA A 13 -25.64 -18.14 -2.59
N ALA A 14 -26.26 -17.72 -1.48
CA ALA A 14 -26.15 -16.36 -0.95
C ALA A 14 -24.82 -16.10 -0.19
N LEU A 15 -24.26 -17.11 0.49
CA LEU A 15 -22.91 -17.08 1.08
C LEU A 15 -21.81 -17.08 0.01
N LEU A 16 -22.11 -17.54 -1.21
CA LEU A 16 -21.21 -17.51 -2.36
C LEU A 16 -21.31 -16.23 -3.19
N LEU A 17 -22.22 -15.31 -2.88
CA LEU A 17 -22.34 -14.01 -3.56
C LEU A 17 -21.44 -12.94 -2.91
N HIS A 18 -20.14 -13.23 -2.81
CA HIS A 18 -19.18 -12.13 -2.96
C HIS A 18 -19.01 -11.94 -4.46
N VAL A 19 -19.53 -10.83 -5.00
CA VAL A 19 -19.26 -10.45 -6.38
C VAL A 19 -17.76 -10.16 -6.45
N ALA A 20 -16.97 -11.14 -6.87
CA ALA A 20 -15.59 -10.92 -7.23
C ALA A 20 -15.59 -9.93 -8.39
N THR A 21 -14.97 -8.77 -8.21
CA THR A 21 -14.85 -7.78 -9.28
C THR A 21 -13.59 -8.08 -10.06
N THR A 22 -13.74 -8.36 -11.34
CA THR A 22 -12.62 -8.48 -12.28
C THR A 22 -12.03 -7.10 -12.54
N LEU A 23 -10.71 -6.96 -12.42
CA LEU A 23 -10.01 -5.73 -12.73
C LEU A 23 -9.60 -5.73 -14.22
N LYS A 24 -10.01 -4.72 -14.97
CA LYS A 24 -9.61 -4.52 -16.36
C LYS A 24 -8.37 -3.62 -16.40
N ILE A 25 -7.22 -4.22 -16.71
CA ILE A 25 -5.94 -3.53 -16.86
C ILE A 25 -5.61 -3.38 -18.35
N GLY A 26 -5.10 -2.22 -18.76
CA GLY A 26 -4.65 -1.96 -20.13
C GLY A 26 -3.34 -1.18 -20.21
N ALA A 27 -2.70 -1.24 -21.38
CA ALA A 27 -1.66 -0.32 -21.80
C ALA A 27 -2.05 0.26 -23.15
N PHE A 28 -1.82 1.56 -23.35
CA PHE A 28 -2.19 2.27 -24.56
C PHE A 28 -1.12 3.30 -24.92
N ASN A 29 -0.34 3.01 -25.96
CA ASN A 29 0.47 4.03 -26.62
C ASN A 29 -0.44 4.98 -27.42
N ILE A 30 -0.64 6.20 -26.90
CA ILE A 30 -1.39 7.25 -27.58
C ILE A 30 -0.40 8.17 -28.28
N LYS A 31 -0.12 7.87 -29.56
CA LYS A 31 0.84 8.62 -30.40
C LYS A 31 0.85 10.13 -30.16
N ALA A 32 1.94 10.68 -29.62
CA ALA A 32 2.08 12.09 -29.26
C ALA A 32 0.88 12.67 -28.49
N PHE A 33 0.56 12.07 -27.34
CA PHE A 33 -0.47 12.59 -26.43
C PHE A 33 -0.04 13.93 -25.84
N GLY A 34 -0.94 14.92 -25.85
CA GLY A 34 -0.70 16.28 -25.37
C GLY A 34 -1.81 17.24 -25.83
N ASP A 35 -1.62 18.54 -25.65
CA ASP A 35 -2.66 19.58 -25.84
C ASP A 35 -3.30 19.58 -27.23
N THR A 36 -2.51 19.35 -28.27
CA THR A 36 -3.03 19.31 -29.65
C THR A 36 -4.04 18.19 -29.83
N LYS A 37 -3.86 17.06 -29.12
CA LYS A 37 -4.77 15.93 -29.19
C LYS A 37 -6.02 16.16 -28.33
N MET A 38 -5.85 16.69 -27.12
CA MET A 38 -6.95 16.95 -26.18
C MET A 38 -7.84 18.13 -26.60
N SER A 39 -7.30 19.14 -27.27
CA SER A 39 -8.09 20.25 -27.83
C SER A 39 -9.03 19.82 -28.97
N ASN A 40 -8.79 18.68 -29.63
CA ASN A 40 -9.70 18.12 -30.61
C ASN A 40 -10.79 17.29 -29.91
N LYS A 41 -11.97 17.89 -29.72
CA LYS A 41 -13.11 17.26 -29.03
C LYS A 41 -13.47 15.86 -29.53
N THR A 42 -13.40 15.60 -30.83
CA THR A 42 -13.72 14.27 -31.37
C THR A 42 -12.71 13.24 -30.89
N ILE A 43 -11.42 13.58 -30.96
CA ILE A 43 -10.33 12.68 -30.53
C ILE A 43 -10.36 12.52 -29.01
N ALA A 44 -10.48 13.62 -28.26
CA ALA A 44 -10.59 13.58 -26.80
C ALA A 44 -11.76 12.70 -26.33
N ASN A 45 -12.94 12.82 -26.94
CA ASN A 45 -14.09 11.97 -26.62
C ASN A 45 -13.83 10.48 -26.88
N ILE A 46 -13.10 10.14 -27.95
CA ILE A 46 -12.72 8.75 -28.25
C ILE A 46 -11.74 8.25 -27.19
N ILE A 47 -10.71 9.04 -26.83
CA ILE A 47 -9.75 8.69 -25.79
C ILE A 47 -10.47 8.45 -24.46
N VAL A 48 -11.31 9.38 -24.02
CA VAL A 48 -12.11 9.23 -22.79
C VAL A 48 -12.97 7.98 -22.85
N SER A 49 -13.63 7.71 -23.99
CA SER A 49 -14.46 6.51 -24.16
C SER A 49 -13.65 5.22 -24.01
N VAL A 50 -12.46 5.14 -24.63
CA VAL A 50 -11.56 3.99 -24.52
C VAL A 50 -11.07 3.82 -23.08
N LEU A 51 -10.53 4.90 -22.48
CA LEU A 51 -9.92 4.83 -21.15
C LEU A 51 -10.95 4.55 -20.05
N SER A 52 -12.20 5.00 -20.21
CA SER A 52 -13.28 4.77 -19.24
C SER A 52 -13.63 3.29 -19.03
N GLU A 53 -13.20 2.42 -19.94
CA GLU A 53 -13.44 0.97 -19.84
C GLU A 53 -12.55 0.29 -18.81
N TYR A 54 -11.40 0.88 -18.49
CA TYR A 54 -10.37 0.26 -17.68
C TYR A 54 -10.47 0.68 -16.21
N ASP A 55 -10.06 -0.21 -15.33
CA ASP A 55 -9.87 0.11 -13.91
C ASP A 55 -8.46 0.63 -13.65
N ILE A 56 -7.47 0.15 -14.41
CA ILE A 56 -6.11 0.70 -14.49
C ILE A 56 -5.68 0.73 -15.95
N VAL A 57 -5.14 1.85 -16.40
CA VAL A 57 -4.55 1.96 -17.74
C VAL A 57 -3.24 2.74 -17.71
N LEU A 58 -2.22 2.16 -18.32
CA LEU A 58 -0.96 2.83 -18.63
C LEU A 58 -1.12 3.58 -19.97
N VAL A 59 -0.87 4.88 -19.98
CA VAL A 59 -0.78 5.71 -21.18
C VAL A 59 0.69 6.06 -21.42
N GLN A 60 1.13 5.87 -22.67
CA GLN A 60 2.50 6.13 -23.13
C GLN A 60 2.51 7.21 -24.23
N GLU A 61 3.70 7.68 -24.60
CA GLU A 61 3.91 8.84 -25.47
C GLU A 61 3.26 10.15 -24.95
N VAL A 62 3.18 10.30 -23.62
CA VAL A 62 2.69 11.55 -23.00
C VAL A 62 3.75 12.63 -23.13
N ARG A 63 3.44 13.70 -23.86
CA ARG A 63 4.31 14.85 -24.10
C ARG A 63 3.65 16.11 -23.55
N ASP A 64 3.64 16.20 -22.22
CA ASP A 64 2.83 17.18 -21.49
C ASP A 64 3.52 17.62 -20.20
N ALA A 65 4.67 18.30 -20.35
CA ALA A 65 5.54 18.62 -19.22
C ALA A 65 4.89 19.53 -18.15
N ASP A 66 3.86 20.30 -18.51
CA ASP A 66 3.09 21.15 -17.59
C ASP A 66 1.78 20.49 -17.10
N LEU A 67 1.52 19.25 -17.53
CA LEU A 67 0.36 18.43 -17.19
C LEU A 67 -0.99 19.02 -17.63
N SER A 68 -1.01 20.00 -18.55
CA SER A 68 -2.24 20.66 -18.96
C SER A 68 -3.19 19.71 -19.71
N ALA A 69 -2.68 18.90 -20.64
CA ALA A 69 -3.46 17.89 -21.36
C ALA A 69 -3.90 16.73 -20.45
N VAL A 70 -3.05 16.32 -19.50
CA VAL A 70 -3.38 15.30 -18.50
C VAL A 70 -4.52 15.79 -17.61
N ASN A 71 -4.47 17.04 -17.13
CA ASN A 71 -5.52 17.62 -16.31
C ASN A 71 -6.86 17.70 -17.07
N ASP A 72 -6.86 18.16 -18.32
CA ASP A 72 -8.07 18.17 -19.17
C ASP A 72 -8.64 16.75 -19.37
N LEU A 73 -7.77 15.76 -19.60
CA LEU A 73 -8.20 14.36 -19.73
C LEU A 73 -8.86 13.85 -18.44
N MET A 74 -8.26 14.11 -17.28
CA MET A 74 -8.78 13.68 -15.99
C MET A 74 -10.11 14.35 -15.65
N ASP A 75 -10.25 15.64 -15.96
CA ASP A 75 -11.51 16.38 -15.81
C ASP A 75 -12.62 15.79 -16.68
N GLN A 76 -12.32 15.46 -17.95
CA GLN A 76 -13.28 14.83 -18.84
C GLN A 76 -13.66 13.40 -18.40
N LEU A 77 -12.69 12.59 -17.95
CA LEU A 77 -12.93 11.24 -17.42
C LEU A 77 -13.82 11.28 -16.17
N ASN A 78 -13.52 12.18 -15.22
CA ASN A 78 -14.29 12.33 -13.99
C ASN A 78 -15.66 12.98 -14.21
N SER A 79 -15.82 13.78 -15.26
CA SER A 79 -17.12 14.37 -15.63
C SER A 79 -18.02 13.39 -16.38
N ALA A 80 -17.45 12.49 -17.20
CA ALA A 80 -18.20 11.53 -18.00
C ALA A 80 -18.44 10.19 -17.30
N GLY A 81 -17.54 9.81 -16.39
CA GLY A 81 -17.52 8.51 -15.72
C GLY A 81 -18.47 8.41 -14.52
N LYS A 82 -18.79 7.17 -14.15
CA LYS A 82 -19.50 6.85 -12.89
C LYS A 82 -18.55 6.61 -11.71
N HIS A 83 -17.26 6.41 -12.01
CA HIS A 83 -16.22 6.07 -11.05
C HIS A 83 -15.22 7.22 -10.96
N PRO A 84 -14.72 7.53 -9.75
CA PRO A 84 -13.65 8.50 -9.59
C PRO A 84 -12.34 7.92 -10.13
N TYR A 85 -11.69 8.66 -11.02
CA TYR A 85 -10.36 8.38 -11.52
C TYR A 85 -9.32 9.27 -10.84
N SER A 86 -8.19 8.67 -10.52
CA SER A 86 -6.96 9.34 -10.09
C SER A 86 -5.82 8.97 -11.06
N SER A 87 -4.76 9.76 -11.04
CA SER A 87 -3.62 9.56 -11.92
C SER A 87 -2.29 9.62 -11.18
N LEU A 88 -1.27 9.01 -11.77
CA LEU A 88 0.12 9.10 -11.34
C LEU A 88 1.00 9.21 -12.60
N VAL A 89 1.82 10.26 -12.67
CA VAL A 89 2.61 10.59 -13.86
C VAL A 89 4.10 10.59 -13.53
N SER A 90 4.92 10.06 -14.44
CA SER A 90 6.38 10.11 -14.32
C SER A 90 6.92 11.51 -14.64
N VAL A 91 8.19 11.76 -14.31
CA VAL A 91 8.95 12.86 -14.91
C VAL A 91 9.15 12.61 -16.41
N PRO A 92 9.50 13.64 -17.21
CA PRO A 92 9.86 13.45 -18.61
C PRO A 92 11.16 12.63 -18.77
N LEU A 93 11.08 11.47 -19.43
CA LEU A 93 12.15 10.49 -19.65
C LEU A 93 12.55 10.42 -21.12
N GLY A 94 13.81 10.09 -21.43
CA GLY A 94 14.33 10.06 -22.80
C GLY A 94 15.81 10.43 -22.91
N ARG A 95 16.62 9.73 -23.70
CA ARG A 95 18.06 10.09 -23.87
C ARG A 95 18.31 11.44 -24.55
N THR A 96 17.32 11.98 -25.26
CA THR A 96 17.48 13.19 -26.07
C THR A 96 16.59 14.33 -25.54
N SER A 97 16.57 15.46 -26.26
CA SER A 97 15.59 16.53 -26.01
C SER A 97 14.15 16.09 -26.27
N TYR A 98 13.95 14.98 -26.99
CA TYR A 98 12.67 14.32 -27.10
C TYR A 98 12.43 13.49 -25.84
N LYS A 99 11.50 13.95 -25.01
CA LYS A 99 11.11 13.36 -23.72
C LYS A 99 9.63 12.98 -23.72
N GLU A 100 9.31 11.92 -23.01
CA GLU A 100 7.95 11.39 -22.82
C GLU A 100 7.73 10.99 -21.36
N GLN A 101 6.47 10.87 -20.96
CA GLN A 101 6.07 10.45 -19.62
C GLN A 101 5.24 9.17 -19.67
N TYR A 102 5.33 8.38 -18.60
CA TYR A 102 4.37 7.32 -18.30
C TYR A 102 3.25 7.92 -17.45
N LEU A 103 2.01 7.65 -17.82
CA LEU A 103 0.83 8.08 -17.09
C LEU A 103 -0.02 6.86 -16.70
N PHE A 104 -0.13 6.58 -15.41
CA PHE A 104 -1.10 5.63 -14.90
C PHE A 104 -2.39 6.35 -14.56
N ILE A 105 -3.51 5.88 -15.10
CA ILE A 105 -4.87 6.33 -14.76
C ILE A 105 -5.57 5.14 -14.11
N TYR A 106 -6.18 5.34 -12.94
CA TYR A 106 -6.81 4.27 -12.20
C TYR A 106 -8.07 4.72 -11.45
N ARG A 107 -9.02 3.80 -11.26
CA ARG A 107 -10.23 4.04 -10.48
C ARG A 107 -9.90 4.01 -8.99
N SER A 108 -10.00 5.16 -8.32
CA SER A 108 -9.59 5.32 -6.92
C SER A 108 -10.56 4.73 -5.91
N ASP A 109 -11.76 4.31 -6.36
CA ASP A 109 -12.70 3.50 -5.60
C ASP A 109 -12.42 1.99 -5.70
N THR A 110 -11.54 1.57 -6.62
CA THR A 110 -11.27 0.15 -6.94
C THR A 110 -9.86 -0.27 -6.54
N VAL A 111 -8.87 0.59 -6.72
CA VAL A 111 -7.46 0.33 -6.40
C VAL A 111 -6.78 1.53 -5.78
N SER A 112 -5.67 1.30 -5.08
CA SER A 112 -4.82 2.36 -4.52
C SER A 112 -3.35 2.14 -4.88
N VAL A 113 -2.62 3.24 -5.06
CA VAL A 113 -1.16 3.20 -5.24
C VAL A 113 -0.50 3.06 -3.87
N LEU A 114 0.33 2.03 -3.71
CA LEU A 114 1.09 1.77 -2.48
C LEU A 114 2.49 2.38 -2.51
N GLY A 115 3.04 2.62 -3.70
CA GLY A 115 4.36 3.19 -3.87
C GLY A 115 4.77 3.18 -5.33
N SER A 116 5.77 4.00 -5.66
CA SER A 116 6.37 4.02 -6.99
C SER A 116 7.85 4.37 -6.91
N TYR A 117 8.63 3.94 -7.90
CA TYR A 117 10.03 4.34 -8.04
C TYR A 117 10.49 4.20 -9.50
N TYR A 118 11.61 4.84 -9.83
CA TYR A 118 12.27 4.70 -11.12
C TYR A 118 13.31 3.60 -11.03
N TYR A 119 13.30 2.68 -11.99
CA TYR A 119 14.42 1.77 -12.16
C TYR A 119 15.65 2.57 -12.59
N ASP A 120 16.72 2.48 -11.79
CA ASP A 120 18.00 3.14 -12.04
C ASP A 120 19.00 2.09 -12.52
N ASP A 121 19.40 2.18 -13.78
CA ASP A 121 20.46 1.35 -14.37
C ASP A 121 21.69 2.15 -14.81
N GLY A 122 21.79 3.40 -14.37
CA GLY A 122 22.93 4.25 -14.65
C GLY A 122 22.56 5.67 -15.07
N CYS A 123 23.53 6.32 -15.70
CA CYS A 123 23.48 7.76 -16.00
C CYS A 123 22.82 8.04 -17.36
N GLU A 124 21.63 8.67 -17.37
CA GLU A 124 20.95 9.09 -18.61
C GLU A 124 21.79 10.03 -19.49
N PRO A 125 22.38 11.13 -18.95
CA PRO A 125 23.16 12.06 -19.78
C PRO A 125 24.45 11.43 -20.34
N CYS A 126 24.90 10.32 -19.75
CA CYS A 126 26.10 9.61 -20.15
C CYS A 126 25.83 8.56 -21.23
N GLY A 127 24.57 8.16 -21.44
CA GLY A 127 24.16 7.11 -22.39
C GLY A 127 24.68 5.71 -22.05
N ASN A 128 25.00 5.47 -20.77
CA ASN A 128 25.40 4.16 -20.26
C ASN A 128 24.21 3.38 -19.67
N ASP A 129 23.02 3.99 -19.63
CA ASP A 129 21.76 3.35 -19.27
C ASP A 129 21.34 2.33 -20.33
N THR A 130 20.52 1.35 -19.95
CA THR A 130 19.98 0.38 -20.91
C THR A 130 18.70 0.89 -21.54
N PHE A 131 17.83 1.49 -20.72
CA PHE A 131 16.54 2.00 -21.16
C PHE A 131 16.67 3.41 -21.72
N SER A 132 16.01 3.69 -22.86
CA SER A 132 15.83 5.09 -23.26
C SER A 132 14.83 5.84 -22.36
N ARG A 133 13.90 5.12 -21.75
CA ARG A 133 12.87 5.64 -20.84
C ARG A 133 12.73 4.66 -19.67
N GLU A 134 13.36 5.02 -18.58
CA GLU A 134 13.47 4.27 -17.33
C GLU A 134 12.09 3.79 -16.86
N PRO A 135 11.90 2.49 -16.60
CA PRO A 135 10.64 2.00 -16.07
C PRO A 135 10.21 2.75 -14.80
N PHE A 136 9.07 3.44 -14.87
CA PHE A 136 8.40 4.07 -13.72
C PHE A 136 7.48 3.06 -13.05
N ILE A 137 8.02 2.32 -12.09
CA ILE A 137 7.41 1.13 -11.51
C ILE A 137 6.40 1.55 -10.43
N VAL A 138 5.20 0.97 -10.47
CA VAL A 138 4.10 1.33 -9.55
C VAL A 138 3.51 0.08 -8.89
N LYS A 139 3.42 0.09 -7.56
CA LYS A 139 2.76 -0.95 -6.78
C LYS A 139 1.31 -0.57 -6.50
N PHE A 140 0.37 -1.45 -6.81
CA PHE A 140 -1.06 -1.27 -6.56
C PHE A 140 -1.56 -2.23 -5.48
N SER A 141 -2.57 -1.80 -4.73
CA SER A 141 -3.46 -2.69 -3.97
C SER A 141 -4.80 -2.83 -4.69
N SER A 142 -5.31 -4.07 -4.76
CA SER A 142 -6.65 -4.38 -5.26
C SER A 142 -7.36 -5.31 -4.26
N PRO A 143 -8.10 -4.75 -3.29
CA PRO A 143 -8.71 -5.55 -2.21
C PRO A 143 -9.88 -6.44 -2.70
N THR A 144 -10.28 -6.36 -3.97
CA THR A 144 -11.50 -7.00 -4.49
C THR A 144 -11.27 -8.03 -5.61
N THR A 145 -10.03 -8.27 -6.05
CA THR A 145 -9.71 -9.22 -7.12
C THR A 145 -9.43 -10.64 -6.57
N ARG A 146 -10.11 -11.66 -7.14
CA ARG A 146 -9.88 -13.09 -6.81
C ARG A 146 -9.29 -13.86 -7.98
N ALA A 147 -8.44 -14.83 -7.69
CA ALA A 147 -8.04 -15.87 -8.64
C ALA A 147 -9.19 -16.81 -9.01
N ALA A 148 -9.28 -17.18 -10.29
CA ALA A 148 -10.33 -18.07 -10.78
C ALA A 148 -10.13 -19.49 -10.22
N PRO A 149 -11.19 -20.17 -9.72
CA PRO A 149 -11.04 -21.52 -9.23
C PRO A 149 -10.87 -22.50 -10.39
N GLN A 150 -9.75 -23.22 -10.44
CA GLN A 150 -9.61 -24.44 -11.22
C GLN A 150 -9.64 -25.67 -10.31
N GLY A 151 -10.62 -26.54 -10.52
CA GLY A 151 -10.66 -27.88 -9.95
C GLY A 151 -11.43 -28.01 -8.64
N LEU A 152 -12.11 -29.14 -8.51
CA LEU A 152 -12.88 -29.58 -7.35
C LEU A 152 -11.93 -29.95 -6.20
N MET A 153 -11.27 -28.98 -5.57
CA MET A 153 -10.61 -29.17 -4.28
C MET A 153 -10.68 -27.89 -3.45
N VAL A 154 -11.14 -28.05 -2.21
CA VAL A 154 -11.38 -26.97 -1.25
C VAL A 154 -10.04 -26.45 -0.73
N SER A 155 -9.48 -25.46 -1.42
CA SER A 155 -8.48 -24.53 -0.89
C SER A 155 -8.87 -23.13 -1.36
N CYS A 156 -8.93 -22.16 -0.45
CA CYS A 156 -9.34 -20.79 -0.72
C CYS A 156 -8.61 -20.24 -1.96
N PRO A 157 -9.30 -19.62 -2.94
CA PRO A 157 -8.61 -18.96 -4.04
C PRO A 157 -7.74 -17.87 -3.47
N ALA A 158 -6.48 -17.92 -3.84
CA ALA A 158 -5.45 -17.06 -3.30
C ALA A 158 -5.63 -15.66 -3.95
N GLU A 159 -5.81 -14.62 -3.13
CA GLU A 159 -6.14 -13.27 -3.60
C GLU A 159 -4.87 -12.52 -4.02
N VAL A 160 -4.90 -11.85 -5.17
CA VAL A 160 -3.83 -10.95 -5.61
C VAL A 160 -4.14 -9.57 -5.04
N GLN A 161 -3.94 -9.42 -3.73
CA GLN A 161 -4.26 -8.17 -3.04
C GLN A 161 -3.30 -7.02 -3.39
N GLU A 162 -2.09 -7.37 -3.87
CA GLU A 162 -1.06 -6.42 -4.29
C GLU A 162 -0.35 -6.95 -5.54
N PHE A 163 -0.10 -6.07 -6.50
CA PHE A 163 0.69 -6.39 -7.68
C PHE A 163 1.45 -5.16 -8.15
N VAL A 164 2.47 -5.40 -8.97
CA VAL A 164 3.33 -4.35 -9.50
C VAL A 164 3.09 -4.19 -11.00
N LEU A 165 2.92 -2.96 -11.47
CA LEU A 165 2.92 -2.63 -12.89
C LEU A 165 4.28 -2.02 -13.26
N VAL A 166 4.93 -2.63 -14.26
CA VAL A 166 6.22 -2.18 -14.79
C VAL A 166 6.01 -1.72 -16.23
N PRO A 167 6.01 -0.40 -16.49
CA PRO A 167 5.82 0.11 -17.84
C PRO A 167 7.11 -0.02 -18.65
N LEU A 168 6.97 -0.26 -19.96
CA LEU A 168 8.05 -0.08 -20.92
C LEU A 168 7.48 0.48 -22.23
N HIS A 169 7.98 1.63 -22.65
CA HIS A 169 7.89 2.10 -24.03
C HIS A 169 9.30 2.07 -24.61
N SER A 170 9.65 0.99 -25.32
CA SER A 170 11.05 0.75 -25.69
C SER A 170 11.53 1.66 -26.83
N GLU A 171 12.83 1.95 -26.91
CA GLU A 171 13.38 2.52 -28.14
C GLU A 171 13.37 1.46 -29.27
N PRO A 172 12.75 1.71 -30.45
CA PRO A 172 12.61 0.67 -31.48
C PRO A 172 13.93 0.04 -31.95
N SER A 173 14.99 0.83 -32.01
CA SER A 173 16.37 0.41 -32.35
C SER A 173 17.03 -0.46 -31.27
N HIS A 174 16.54 -0.42 -30.02
CA HIS A 174 17.08 -1.15 -28.88
C HIS A 174 16.04 -2.08 -28.22
N ALA A 175 14.91 -2.33 -28.88
CA ALA A 175 13.78 -3.07 -28.32
C ALA A 175 14.19 -4.41 -27.70
N ALA A 176 14.93 -5.24 -28.42
CA ALA A 176 15.39 -6.54 -27.89
C ALA A 176 16.25 -6.42 -26.62
N GLN A 177 17.09 -5.38 -26.53
CA GLN A 177 17.96 -5.13 -25.38
C GLN A 177 17.17 -4.64 -24.16
N GLU A 178 16.25 -3.70 -24.36
CA GLU A 178 15.40 -3.18 -23.29
C GLU A 178 14.44 -4.25 -22.75
N ILE A 179 13.86 -5.08 -23.63
CA ILE A 179 13.01 -6.20 -23.20
C ILE A 179 13.83 -7.23 -22.41
N ASP A 180 15.07 -7.53 -22.80
CA ASP A 180 15.93 -8.41 -22.02
C ASP A 180 16.26 -7.80 -20.64
N ALA A 181 16.51 -6.49 -20.58
CA ALA A 181 16.81 -5.77 -19.35
C ALA A 181 15.64 -5.74 -18.35
N LEU A 182 14.40 -5.95 -18.79
CA LEU A 182 13.26 -6.16 -17.88
C LEU A 182 13.44 -7.37 -16.96
N TYR A 183 14.31 -8.33 -17.30
CA TYR A 183 14.71 -9.37 -16.34
C TYR A 183 15.45 -8.79 -15.13
N ASN A 184 16.28 -7.77 -15.32
CA ASN A 184 16.97 -7.10 -14.21
C ASN A 184 15.95 -6.31 -13.37
N VAL A 185 14.96 -5.68 -14.02
CA VAL A 185 13.84 -5.02 -13.35
C VAL A 185 13.01 -6.02 -12.52
N TYR A 186 12.75 -7.22 -13.08
CA TYR A 186 12.11 -8.32 -12.36
C TYR A 186 12.84 -8.63 -11.05
N THR A 187 14.18 -8.75 -11.10
CA THR A 187 14.98 -9.01 -9.91
C THR A 187 15.01 -7.83 -8.93
N ASP A 188 15.07 -6.59 -9.43
CA ASP A 188 15.10 -5.38 -8.61
C ASP A 188 13.82 -5.21 -7.80
N VAL A 189 12.66 -5.41 -8.42
CA VAL A 189 11.37 -5.35 -7.70
C VAL A 189 11.25 -6.44 -6.65
N ILE A 190 11.71 -7.67 -6.94
CA ILE A 190 11.73 -8.74 -5.93
C ILE A 190 12.60 -8.32 -4.75
N ASN A 191 13.76 -7.74 -5.01
CA ASN A 191 14.68 -7.31 -3.95
C ASN A 191 14.10 -6.14 -3.14
N LYS A 192 13.50 -5.14 -3.80
CA LYS A 192 12.96 -3.93 -3.15
C LYS A 192 11.64 -4.17 -2.43
N TRP A 193 10.72 -4.89 -3.06
CA TRP A 193 9.34 -5.02 -2.60
C TRP A 193 8.96 -6.43 -2.15
N GLY A 194 9.84 -7.42 -2.31
CA GLY A 194 9.62 -8.78 -1.82
C GLY A 194 8.48 -9.51 -2.52
N THR A 195 8.04 -9.04 -3.69
CA THR A 195 6.96 -9.62 -4.49
C THR A 195 7.45 -9.99 -5.87
N ASN A 196 6.91 -11.09 -6.41
CA ASN A 196 7.08 -11.51 -7.79
C ASN A 196 5.77 -11.46 -8.58
N ASP A 197 4.70 -10.91 -7.99
CA ASP A 197 3.40 -10.67 -8.64
C ASP A 197 3.46 -9.33 -9.39
N MET A 198 3.76 -9.41 -10.68
CA MET A 198 4.09 -8.25 -11.51
C MET A 198 3.54 -8.42 -12.93
N ILE A 199 3.07 -7.31 -13.50
CA ILE A 199 2.72 -7.21 -14.91
C ILE A 199 3.69 -6.23 -15.57
N PHE A 200 4.45 -6.71 -16.54
CA PHE A 200 5.15 -5.84 -17.48
C PHE A 200 4.18 -5.53 -18.63
N LEU A 201 4.02 -4.25 -18.95
CA LEU A 201 3.05 -3.81 -19.95
C LEU A 201 3.48 -2.56 -20.70
N GLY A 202 3.08 -2.46 -21.97
CA GLY A 202 3.35 -1.30 -22.82
C GLY A 202 3.79 -1.67 -24.24
N ASP A 203 4.14 -0.65 -25.01
CA ASP A 203 4.73 -0.78 -26.35
C ASP A 203 6.20 -1.19 -26.26
N PHE A 204 6.43 -2.51 -26.38
CA PHE A 204 7.76 -3.10 -26.31
C PHE A 204 8.45 -3.11 -27.68
N ASN A 205 7.78 -2.65 -28.75
CA ASN A 205 8.24 -2.85 -30.12
C ASN A 205 8.63 -4.32 -30.39
N ALA A 206 7.89 -5.27 -29.79
CA ALA A 206 8.30 -6.65 -29.63
C ALA A 206 7.99 -7.56 -30.85
N ASP A 207 8.07 -7.05 -32.07
CA ASP A 207 7.81 -7.87 -33.26
C ASP A 207 8.41 -7.25 -34.54
N CYS A 208 8.11 -7.87 -35.68
CA CYS A 208 8.40 -7.37 -37.02
C CYS A 208 9.90 -7.09 -37.19
N SER A 209 10.28 -5.88 -37.61
CA SER A 209 11.67 -5.52 -37.86
C SER A 209 12.48 -5.23 -36.59
N TYR A 210 11.82 -5.01 -35.45
CA TYR A 210 12.47 -4.55 -34.22
C TYR A 210 12.93 -5.72 -33.34
N VAL A 211 12.10 -6.77 -33.24
CA VAL A 211 12.45 -8.03 -32.55
C VAL A 211 12.13 -9.21 -33.45
N THR A 212 13.17 -9.82 -34.01
CA THR A 212 13.05 -10.97 -34.92
C THR A 212 12.94 -12.29 -34.14
N SER A 213 12.43 -13.33 -34.81
CA SER A 213 12.32 -14.67 -34.22
C SER A 213 13.65 -15.24 -33.68
N SER A 214 14.78 -14.84 -34.28
CA SER A 214 16.12 -15.24 -33.83
C SER A 214 16.59 -14.57 -32.54
N GLN A 215 16.00 -13.44 -32.14
CA GLN A 215 16.38 -12.70 -30.92
C GLN A 215 15.61 -13.18 -29.69
N TRP A 216 14.42 -13.77 -29.86
CA TRP A 216 13.62 -14.27 -28.74
C TRP A 216 14.35 -15.23 -27.79
N PRO A 217 15.17 -16.19 -28.27
CA PRO A 217 15.92 -17.08 -27.38
C PRO A 217 16.92 -16.38 -26.46
N SER A 218 17.39 -15.17 -26.83
CA SER A 218 18.32 -14.38 -26.00
C SER A 218 17.63 -13.47 -24.97
N ILE A 219 16.32 -13.28 -25.05
CA ILE A 219 15.57 -12.40 -24.14
C ILE A 219 15.21 -13.19 -22.88
N ARG A 220 15.87 -12.89 -21.76
CA ARG A 220 15.71 -13.63 -20.50
C ARG A 220 14.27 -13.65 -20.00
N LEU A 221 13.57 -12.52 -20.06
CA LEU A 221 12.16 -12.41 -19.66
C LEU A 221 11.24 -13.34 -20.48
N ARG A 222 11.56 -13.61 -21.75
CA ARG A 222 10.79 -14.51 -22.62
C ARG A 222 10.88 -15.97 -22.19
N SER A 223 12.06 -16.37 -21.72
CA SER A 223 12.34 -17.73 -21.26
C SER A 223 12.02 -17.97 -19.77
N LEU A 224 11.64 -16.93 -19.04
CA LEU A 224 11.46 -17.00 -17.59
C LEU A 224 10.16 -17.76 -17.25
N HIS A 225 10.28 -18.98 -16.73
CA HIS A 225 9.15 -19.84 -16.34
C HIS A 225 8.20 -19.22 -15.30
N ALA A 226 8.67 -18.23 -14.53
CA ALA A 226 7.84 -17.51 -13.58
C ALA A 226 6.85 -16.54 -14.24
N CYS A 227 7.03 -16.28 -15.54
CA CYS A 227 6.30 -15.29 -16.33
C CYS A 227 5.57 -15.94 -17.51
N GLU A 228 4.47 -15.32 -17.91
CA GLU A 228 3.62 -15.73 -19.01
C GLU A 228 3.32 -14.52 -19.90
N TRP A 229 3.57 -14.66 -21.20
CA TRP A 229 3.29 -13.65 -22.20
C TRP A 229 1.83 -13.79 -22.64
N LEU A 230 0.99 -12.85 -22.22
CA LEU A 230 -0.46 -12.96 -22.41
C LEU A 230 -0.91 -12.50 -23.80
N ILE A 231 -0.19 -11.53 -24.39
CA ILE A 231 -0.39 -11.11 -25.78
C ILE A 231 0.54 -11.96 -26.67
N PRO A 232 -0.02 -12.85 -27.53
CA PRO A 232 0.78 -13.75 -28.35
C PRO A 232 1.47 -13.00 -29.50
N ASP A 233 2.53 -13.59 -30.06
CA ASP A 233 3.23 -13.05 -31.25
C ASP A 233 2.33 -12.99 -32.50
N SER A 234 1.18 -13.68 -32.50
CA SER A 234 0.22 -13.66 -33.60
C SER A 234 -0.82 -12.54 -33.49
N ALA A 235 -0.72 -11.67 -32.48
CA ALA A 235 -1.63 -10.56 -32.31
C ALA A 235 -1.18 -9.35 -33.13
N ASP A 236 -2.12 -8.65 -33.76
CA ASP A 236 -1.87 -7.32 -34.31
C ASP A 236 -2.29 -6.27 -33.28
N THR A 237 -1.32 -5.52 -32.75
CA THR A 237 -1.57 -4.44 -31.79
C THR A 237 -1.56 -3.07 -32.45
N THR A 238 -1.41 -3.00 -33.77
CA THR A 238 -1.27 -1.76 -34.51
C THR A 238 -2.59 -1.26 -35.08
N VAL A 239 -2.70 0.05 -35.29
CA VAL A 239 -3.82 0.67 -36.04
C VAL A 239 -3.41 0.95 -37.51
N ALA A 240 -2.12 0.86 -37.81
CA ALA A 240 -1.57 1.04 -39.15
C ALA A 240 -1.82 -0.22 -40.01
N ASP A 241 -1.51 -0.15 -41.31
CA ASP A 241 -1.59 -1.30 -42.23
C ASP A 241 -0.45 -2.33 -42.01
N THR A 242 -0.02 -2.49 -40.76
CA THR A 242 0.97 -3.48 -40.32
C THR A 242 0.28 -4.61 -39.57
N ASP A 243 0.96 -5.74 -39.41
CA ASP A 243 0.50 -6.89 -38.62
C ASP A 243 1.64 -7.24 -37.66
N CYS A 244 1.67 -6.58 -36.50
CA CYS A 244 2.79 -6.65 -35.55
C CYS A 244 2.30 -6.67 -34.10
N ALA A 245 2.88 -7.56 -33.29
CA ALA A 245 2.65 -7.67 -31.85
C ALA A 245 3.60 -6.75 -31.05
N TYR A 246 3.50 -5.43 -31.25
CA TYR A 246 4.39 -4.48 -30.56
C TYR A 246 4.07 -4.33 -29.07
N ASP A 247 2.80 -4.17 -28.74
CA ASP A 247 2.32 -3.97 -27.38
C ASP A 247 2.16 -5.31 -26.66
N ARG A 248 2.66 -5.39 -25.44
CA ARG A 248 2.72 -6.66 -24.70
C ARG A 248 2.18 -6.51 -23.30
N ILE A 249 1.68 -7.64 -22.78
CA ILE A 249 1.36 -7.84 -21.38
C ILE A 249 2.04 -9.14 -20.97
N VAL A 250 2.93 -9.07 -19.99
CA VAL A 250 3.66 -10.22 -19.43
C VAL A 250 3.36 -10.29 -17.95
N ALA A 251 2.71 -11.36 -17.49
CA ALA A 251 2.35 -11.55 -16.09
C ALA A 251 3.31 -12.53 -15.43
N CYS A 252 3.85 -12.16 -14.29
CA CYS A 252 4.79 -12.93 -13.50
C CYS A 252 4.24 -13.21 -12.10
N GLY A 253 4.67 -14.31 -11.49
CA GLY A 253 4.18 -14.73 -10.17
C GLY A 253 3.01 -15.69 -10.29
N THR A 254 3.01 -16.74 -9.45
CA THR A 254 2.01 -17.81 -9.53
C THR A 254 0.63 -17.31 -9.14
N MET A 255 0.56 -16.44 -8.14
CA MET A 255 -0.68 -15.89 -7.62
C MET A 255 -1.33 -14.99 -8.68
N LEU A 256 -0.56 -14.04 -9.21
CA LEU A 256 -1.03 -13.16 -10.27
C LEU A 256 -1.51 -13.93 -11.50
N ARG A 257 -0.76 -14.94 -11.95
CA ARG A 257 -1.14 -15.74 -13.13
C ARG A 257 -2.42 -16.55 -12.91
N GLN A 258 -2.64 -17.09 -11.71
CA GLN A 258 -3.91 -17.72 -11.34
C GLN A 258 -5.06 -16.71 -11.23
N GLY A 259 -4.72 -15.45 -10.98
CA GLY A 259 -5.59 -14.26 -11.00
C GLY A 259 -6.22 -13.94 -12.36
N ILE A 260 -5.55 -14.30 -13.45
CA ILE A 260 -5.93 -13.86 -14.80
C ILE A 260 -7.08 -14.69 -15.34
N GLU A 261 -8.14 -14.02 -15.78
CA GLU A 261 -9.24 -14.67 -16.50
C GLU A 261 -8.71 -15.24 -17.84
N PRO A 262 -8.80 -16.57 -18.08
CA PRO A 262 -8.25 -17.17 -19.29
C PRO A 262 -8.84 -16.55 -20.57
N GLY A 263 -7.97 -16.12 -21.48
CA GLY A 263 -8.36 -15.50 -22.75
C GLY A 263 -8.83 -14.04 -22.65
N SER A 264 -8.75 -13.41 -21.49
CA SER A 264 -9.11 -11.99 -21.31
C SER A 264 -8.11 -11.02 -21.94
N ALA A 265 -6.82 -11.40 -22.00
CA ALA A 265 -5.79 -10.60 -22.64
C ALA A 265 -6.00 -10.55 -24.16
N THR A 266 -6.46 -9.39 -24.64
CA THR A 266 -6.87 -9.17 -26.03
C THR A 266 -6.54 -7.75 -26.47
N VAL A 267 -6.50 -7.53 -27.78
CA VAL A 267 -6.32 -6.19 -28.35
C VAL A 267 -7.68 -5.48 -28.43
N ASN A 268 -7.75 -4.26 -27.88
CA ASN A 268 -8.93 -3.42 -28.01
C ASN A 268 -8.90 -2.67 -29.35
N ASN A 269 -9.50 -3.27 -30.39
CA ASN A 269 -9.64 -2.62 -31.70
C ASN A 269 -10.73 -1.54 -31.65
N PHE A 270 -10.35 -0.36 -31.15
CA PHE A 270 -11.25 0.79 -31.04
C PHE A 270 -11.70 1.32 -32.40
N GLN A 271 -10.90 1.15 -33.46
CA GLN A 271 -11.29 1.54 -34.81
C GLN A 271 -12.55 0.80 -35.26
N GLN A 272 -12.57 -0.53 -35.08
CA GLN A 272 -13.74 -1.36 -35.38
C GLN A 272 -14.91 -1.00 -34.45
N LYS A 273 -14.64 -0.81 -33.16
CA LYS A 273 -15.65 -0.49 -32.14
C LYS A 273 -16.40 0.82 -32.42
N PHE A 274 -15.68 1.86 -32.83
CA PHE A 274 -16.22 3.18 -33.13
C PHE A 274 -16.51 3.41 -34.62
N GLN A 275 -16.31 2.38 -35.46
CA GLN A 275 -16.53 2.43 -36.92
C GLN A 275 -15.75 3.56 -37.62
N LEU A 276 -14.51 3.78 -37.20
CA LEU A 276 -13.66 4.86 -37.71
C LEU A 276 -12.99 4.46 -39.04
N GLN A 277 -12.86 5.40 -39.98
CA GLN A 277 -12.05 5.16 -41.18
C GLN A 277 -10.56 5.33 -40.86
N ILE A 278 -9.67 4.64 -41.58
CA ILE A 278 -8.22 4.65 -41.34
C ILE A 278 -7.64 6.09 -41.27
N LYS A 279 -8.19 7.03 -42.05
CA LYS A 279 -7.77 8.45 -42.03
C LYS A 279 -8.14 9.20 -40.74
N ASP A 280 -9.12 8.72 -39.99
CA ASP A 280 -9.60 9.36 -38.75
C ASP A 280 -8.72 9.02 -37.54
N CYS A 281 -7.91 7.95 -37.63
CA CYS A 281 -7.05 7.48 -36.53
C CYS A 281 -5.61 8.05 -36.57
N LEU A 282 -5.19 8.68 -37.68
CA LEU A 282 -3.79 9.00 -38.00
C LEU A 282 -3.44 10.50 -38.14
N ASN A 283 -4.20 11.43 -37.54
CA ASN A 283 -3.96 12.90 -37.50
C ASN A 283 -4.15 13.68 -38.83
N HIS A 284 -5.40 13.95 -39.23
CA HIS A 284 -5.71 15.12 -40.07
C HIS A 284 -7.03 15.82 -39.66
N PRO A 285 -7.18 17.15 -39.89
CA PRO A 285 -8.35 17.89 -39.45
C PRO A 285 -9.59 17.48 -40.27
N ILE A 286 -10.58 16.90 -39.59
CA ILE A 286 -11.82 16.45 -40.23
C ILE A 286 -12.78 17.64 -40.39
N LYS A 287 -13.22 17.90 -41.63
CA LYS A 287 -14.42 18.70 -41.89
C LYS A 287 -15.64 17.93 -41.38
N ALA A 288 -16.38 18.55 -40.47
CA ALA A 288 -17.60 17.99 -39.90
C ALA A 288 -18.59 17.56 -41.00
N SER A 289 -19.03 16.32 -40.93
CA SER A 289 -20.28 15.87 -41.56
C SER A 289 -20.99 14.91 -40.60
N ALA A 290 -21.92 15.52 -39.87
CA ALA A 290 -23.09 14.97 -39.20
C ALA A 290 -23.10 13.49 -38.77
N LEU A 291 -22.89 13.26 -37.47
CA LEU A 291 -23.58 12.17 -36.77
C LEU A 291 -24.85 12.77 -36.13
N HIS A 292 -26.00 12.48 -36.75
CA HIS A 292 -27.32 12.89 -36.25
C HIS A 292 -27.70 12.04 -35.03
N LEU A 293 -27.76 12.69 -33.85
CA LEU A 293 -28.56 12.24 -32.73
C LEU A 293 -29.85 13.09 -32.70
N LEU A 294 -31.00 12.42 -32.69
CA LEU A 294 -32.33 13.05 -32.73
C LEU A 294 -32.60 13.91 -31.47
N PRO A 295 -33.32 15.05 -31.59
CA PRO A 295 -33.52 16.00 -30.49
C PRO A 295 -34.82 15.76 -29.72
N GLY A 296 -34.74 15.81 -28.39
CA GLY A 296 -35.89 16.01 -27.50
C GLY A 296 -36.16 17.50 -27.28
N HIS A 297 -37.38 17.94 -27.59
CA HIS A 297 -37.84 19.33 -27.56
C HIS A 297 -37.72 20.04 -26.20
N HIS A 298 -37.26 21.29 -26.27
CA HIS A 298 -37.55 22.33 -25.28
C HIS A 298 -39.01 22.81 -25.38
N ALA A 299 -39.62 23.10 -24.23
CA ALA A 299 -40.58 24.20 -24.14
C ALA A 299 -40.43 24.90 -22.78
N HIS A 300 -40.28 26.23 -22.87
CA HIS A 300 -40.15 27.20 -21.81
C HIS A 300 -41.37 27.28 -20.88
N SER A 301 -41.17 27.62 -19.60
CA SER A 301 -41.79 28.81 -19.00
C SER A 301 -41.17 29.17 -17.65
N VAL A 302 -40.96 30.47 -17.46
CA VAL A 302 -40.48 31.15 -16.25
C VAL A 302 -41.69 31.55 -15.41
N VAL A 303 -41.81 31.15 -14.13
CA VAL A 303 -42.55 31.91 -13.09
C VAL A 303 -42.00 31.60 -11.69
N GLN A 304 -41.98 32.67 -10.88
CA GLN A 304 -41.50 32.88 -9.50
C GLN A 304 -41.98 31.91 -8.41
N VAL A 305 -41.17 31.82 -7.35
CA VAL A 305 -41.49 31.26 -6.02
C VAL A 305 -42.23 32.30 -5.16
N PRO A 306 -43.27 31.88 -4.40
CA PRO A 306 -43.38 32.29 -2.99
C PRO A 306 -43.73 31.12 -2.03
N PRO A 307 -43.64 31.32 -0.69
CA PRO A 307 -43.40 30.27 0.29
C PRO A 307 -44.65 29.77 1.05
N GLN A 308 -44.48 28.60 1.69
CA GLN A 308 -45.17 28.05 2.87
C GLN A 308 -46.72 28.04 2.92
N MET A 309 -47.31 26.85 3.11
CA MET A 309 -48.29 26.61 4.20
C MET A 309 -48.73 25.14 4.32
N ALA A 310 -48.66 24.66 5.57
CA ALA A 310 -49.47 23.67 6.29
C ALA A 310 -50.16 22.48 5.58
N ALA A 311 -49.96 21.30 6.17
CA ALA A 311 -50.70 20.06 5.96
C ALA A 311 -52.18 20.13 6.38
N PRO A 312 -53.01 19.18 5.88
CA PRO A 312 -54.00 18.54 6.74
C PRO A 312 -53.92 17.01 6.69
N LYS A 313 -54.02 16.44 7.90
CA LYS A 313 -54.22 15.01 8.18
C LYS A 313 -55.60 14.56 7.68
N SER A 314 -55.68 13.40 7.06
CA SER A 314 -56.90 12.58 7.07
C SER A 314 -56.54 11.10 7.22
N HIS A 315 -57.20 10.48 8.21
CA HIS A 315 -57.05 9.10 8.62
C HIS A 315 -57.73 8.15 7.63
N ILE A 316 -57.04 7.09 7.24
CA ILE A 316 -57.65 5.87 6.69
C ILE A 316 -57.25 4.71 7.63
N PRO A 317 -58.20 3.92 8.15
CA PRO A 317 -57.91 2.82 9.06
C PRO A 317 -57.38 1.62 8.26
N ILE A 318 -56.17 1.17 8.58
CA ILE A 318 -55.62 -0.07 8.03
C ILE A 318 -55.93 -1.21 9.01
N HIS A 319 -56.77 -2.13 8.56
CA HIS A 319 -57.01 -3.41 9.19
C HIS A 319 -55.73 -4.24 9.11
N ILE A 320 -55.10 -4.55 10.26
CA ILE A 320 -53.87 -5.34 10.33
C ILE A 320 -54.25 -6.83 10.38
N ASP A 321 -53.74 -7.59 9.41
CA ASP A 321 -53.83 -9.04 9.32
C ASP A 321 -52.81 -9.69 10.29
N PRO A 322 -53.17 -10.63 11.18
CA PRO A 322 -52.31 -11.10 12.28
C PRO A 322 -51.13 -12.03 11.89
N ARG A 323 -50.73 -12.07 10.61
CA ARG A 323 -49.67 -12.98 10.12
C ARG A 323 -48.30 -12.33 9.90
N ARG A 324 -48.02 -11.16 10.46
CA ARG A 324 -46.75 -10.43 10.28
C ARG A 324 -45.94 -10.18 11.56
N MET A 325 -46.07 -11.04 12.57
CA MET A 325 -45.24 -11.00 13.79
C MET A 325 -44.02 -11.95 13.76
N GLY A 326 -43.70 -12.56 12.60
CA GLY A 326 -42.56 -13.47 12.45
C GLY A 326 -41.31 -12.87 11.77
N THR A 327 -41.39 -11.65 11.22
CA THR A 327 -40.32 -11.08 10.37
C THR A 327 -39.48 -10.01 11.04
N VAL A 328 -39.90 -9.44 12.18
CA VAL A 328 -39.14 -8.36 12.84
C VAL A 328 -38.08 -8.91 13.81
N THR A 329 -38.30 -10.08 14.41
CA THR A 329 -37.32 -10.76 15.28
C THR A 329 -36.19 -11.42 14.49
N LEU A 330 -36.42 -11.81 13.22
CA LEU A 330 -35.39 -12.43 12.38
C LEU A 330 -34.39 -11.40 11.80
N GLY A 331 -34.84 -10.17 11.54
CA GLY A 331 -34.00 -9.10 11.00
C GLY A 331 -32.95 -8.56 11.98
N LEU A 332 -33.26 -8.55 13.29
CA LEU A 332 -32.29 -8.15 14.32
C LEU A 332 -31.24 -9.23 14.61
N SER A 333 -31.57 -10.51 14.47
CA SER A 333 -30.59 -11.60 14.62
C SER A 333 -29.69 -11.76 13.39
N LEU A 334 -30.18 -11.44 12.19
CA LEU A 334 -29.39 -11.44 10.95
C LEU A 334 -28.38 -10.27 10.88
N LEU A 335 -28.66 -9.14 11.54
CA LEU A 335 -27.70 -8.03 11.65
C LEU A 335 -26.59 -8.32 12.69
N ALA A 336 -26.87 -9.13 13.72
CA ALA A 336 -25.89 -9.51 14.74
C ALA A 336 -24.87 -10.56 14.24
N VAL A 337 -25.23 -11.39 13.25
CA VAL A 337 -24.33 -12.42 12.70
C VAL A 337 -23.50 -11.90 11.52
N ALA A 338 -23.90 -10.81 10.87
CA ALA A 338 -23.09 -10.12 9.86
C ALA A 338 -21.88 -9.36 10.45
N LEU A 339 -21.83 -9.17 11.78
CA LEU A 339 -20.68 -8.57 12.49
C LEU A 339 -19.61 -9.59 12.95
N LEU A 340 -19.77 -10.87 12.66
CA LEU A 340 -18.76 -11.90 12.94
C LEU A 340 -18.05 -12.32 11.65
N CYS A 341 -17.51 -11.34 10.93
CA CYS A 341 -16.29 -11.62 10.18
C CYS A 341 -15.24 -11.91 11.25
N PRO A 342 -14.55 -13.07 11.27
CA PRO A 342 -13.36 -13.16 12.11
C PRO A 342 -12.45 -12.06 11.59
N ALA A 343 -12.25 -11.00 12.38
CA ALA A 343 -11.18 -10.07 12.12
C ALA A 343 -9.95 -10.94 11.88
N THR A 344 -9.36 -10.85 10.69
CA THR A 344 -8.03 -11.44 10.48
C THR A 344 -7.17 -10.90 11.61
N ALA A 345 -6.83 -11.76 12.57
CA ALA A 345 -6.26 -11.33 13.84
C ALA A 345 -4.86 -10.78 13.56
N MET A 346 -4.75 -9.47 13.34
CA MET A 346 -3.47 -8.81 13.10
C MET A 346 -2.83 -8.53 14.44
N LEU A 347 -1.52 -8.78 14.55
CA LEU A 347 -0.76 -8.38 15.72
C LEU A 347 -0.30 -6.94 15.55
N HIS A 348 -0.78 -6.03 16.38
CA HIS A 348 -0.43 -4.62 16.35
C HIS A 348 0.68 -4.31 17.35
N ILE A 349 1.82 -3.84 16.83
CA ILE A 349 3.03 -3.56 17.62
C ILE A 349 3.33 -2.06 17.58
N GLY A 350 3.69 -1.47 18.71
CA GLY A 350 4.09 -0.07 18.78
C GLY A 350 5.35 0.19 19.61
N ALA A 351 5.97 1.35 19.41
CA ALA A 351 6.93 1.95 20.32
C ALA A 351 6.54 3.40 20.60
N PHE A 352 6.61 3.82 21.86
CA PHE A 352 6.16 5.13 22.30
C PHE A 352 7.10 5.68 23.38
N ASN A 353 7.86 6.71 23.04
CA ASN A 353 8.48 7.57 24.04
C ASN A 353 7.38 8.44 24.69
N ILE A 354 7.11 8.21 25.98
CA ILE A 354 6.20 9.04 26.77
C ILE A 354 7.07 9.91 27.68
N GLN A 355 7.26 11.17 27.28
CA GLN A 355 8.18 12.11 27.90
C GLN A 355 8.13 12.10 29.44
N ALA A 356 9.16 11.61 30.12
CA ALA A 356 9.20 11.48 31.58
C ALA A 356 7.94 10.80 32.19
N PHE A 357 7.55 9.64 31.67
CA PHE A 357 6.46 8.84 32.24
C PHE A 357 6.72 8.47 33.71
N GLY A 358 5.72 8.68 34.57
CA GLY A 358 5.80 8.40 36.01
C GLY A 358 4.56 8.94 36.75
N ASP A 359 4.62 8.99 38.08
CA ASP A 359 3.47 9.32 38.94
C ASP A 359 2.79 10.64 38.59
N THR A 360 3.57 11.65 38.18
CA THR A 360 3.02 12.98 37.84
C THR A 360 2.10 12.90 36.62
N LYS A 361 2.41 12.06 35.62
CA LYS A 361 1.51 11.85 34.47
C LYS A 361 0.30 11.01 34.84
N MET A 362 0.49 9.93 35.59
CA MET A 362 -0.62 9.02 35.93
C MET A 362 -1.62 9.65 36.91
N SER A 363 -1.17 10.55 37.79
CA SER A 363 -2.06 11.31 38.67
C SER A 363 -2.89 12.39 37.97
N ASN A 364 -2.47 12.82 36.76
CA ASN A 364 -3.29 13.68 35.90
C ASN A 364 -4.28 12.81 35.10
N LYS A 365 -5.54 12.85 35.51
CA LYS A 365 -6.60 12.01 34.92
C LYS A 365 -6.77 12.18 33.42
N GLU A 366 -6.71 13.39 32.90
CA GLU A 366 -6.90 13.67 31.47
C GLU A 366 -5.74 13.08 30.65
N VAL A 367 -4.50 13.28 31.11
CA VAL A 367 -3.29 12.72 30.49
C VAL A 367 -3.28 11.19 30.58
N ALA A 368 -3.59 10.63 31.76
CA ALA A 368 -3.65 9.19 31.97
C ALA A 368 -4.69 8.52 31.06
N GLU A 369 -5.90 9.09 30.94
CA GLU A 369 -6.94 8.60 30.03
C GLU A 369 -6.47 8.60 28.57
N ILE A 370 -5.74 9.63 28.13
CA ILE A 370 -5.16 9.67 26.78
C ILE A 370 -4.12 8.56 26.61
N ILE A 371 -3.19 8.41 27.55
CA ILE A 371 -2.16 7.36 27.53
C ILE A 371 -2.82 5.97 27.41
N ILE A 372 -3.83 5.68 28.22
CA ILE A 372 -4.57 4.41 28.18
C ILE A 372 -5.26 4.21 26.82
N ASN A 373 -5.89 5.27 26.28
CA ASN A 373 -6.54 5.23 24.97
C ASN A 373 -5.56 4.97 23.83
N VAL A 374 -4.32 5.45 23.94
CA VAL A 374 -3.23 5.16 23.00
C VAL A 374 -2.77 3.71 23.17
N LEU A 375 -2.38 3.29 24.38
CA LEU A 375 -1.75 2.00 24.63
C LEU A 375 -2.68 0.80 24.36
N ARG A 376 -3.99 0.93 24.63
CA ARG A 376 -4.98 -0.14 24.37
C ARG A 376 -5.10 -0.53 22.89
N ARG A 377 -4.54 0.27 21.98
CA ARG A 377 -4.53 -0.03 20.53
C ARG A 377 -3.59 -1.17 20.17
N TYR A 378 -2.58 -1.42 21.00
CA TYR A 378 -1.49 -2.32 20.69
C TYR A 378 -1.67 -3.67 21.38
N ASP A 379 -1.27 -4.74 20.70
CA ASP A 379 -1.15 -6.07 21.30
C ASP A 379 0.22 -6.23 21.97
N VAL A 380 1.24 -5.53 21.49
CA VAL A 380 2.54 -5.35 22.15
C VAL A 380 3.00 -3.91 21.96
N VAL A 381 3.41 -3.22 23.01
CA VAL A 381 3.95 -1.86 22.91
C VAL A 381 5.16 -1.68 23.83
N LEU A 382 6.21 -1.09 23.27
CA LEU A 382 7.34 -0.56 24.03
C LEU A 382 7.00 0.85 24.51
N VAL A 383 7.10 1.10 25.81
CA VAL A 383 7.07 2.43 26.43
C VAL A 383 8.47 2.78 26.90
N GLN A 384 8.92 3.99 26.56
CA GLN A 384 10.24 4.52 26.91
C GLN A 384 10.10 5.75 27.81
N GLU A 385 11.23 6.21 28.38
CA GLU A 385 11.27 7.26 29.40
C GLU A 385 10.47 6.95 30.68
N VAL A 386 10.34 5.68 31.03
CA VAL A 386 9.69 5.28 32.30
C VAL A 386 10.61 5.62 33.47
N ARG A 387 10.16 6.54 34.33
CA ARG A 387 10.88 7.05 35.50
C ARG A 387 10.08 6.74 36.77
N ASP A 388 10.08 5.47 37.14
CA ASP A 388 9.16 4.92 38.13
C ASP A 388 9.79 3.78 38.94
N SER A 389 10.83 4.09 39.72
CA SER A 389 11.69 3.07 40.34
C SER A 389 10.99 2.16 41.37
N ASP A 390 9.87 2.59 41.93
CA ASP A 390 9.02 1.84 42.86
C ASP A 390 7.78 1.23 42.17
N LEU A 391 7.65 1.42 40.85
CA LEU A 391 6.62 0.87 39.99
C LEU A 391 5.19 1.36 40.31
N SER A 392 5.02 2.47 41.04
CA SER A 392 3.68 2.96 41.38
C SER A 392 2.91 3.42 40.15
N ALA A 393 3.54 4.18 39.26
CA ALA A 393 2.90 4.66 38.04
C ALA A 393 2.60 3.51 37.06
N VAL A 394 3.50 2.55 36.92
CA VAL A 394 3.31 1.34 36.10
C VAL A 394 2.17 0.49 36.66
N THR A 395 2.11 0.31 37.98
CA THR A 395 1.01 -0.43 38.63
C THR A 395 -0.33 0.25 38.36
N GLU A 396 -0.42 1.56 38.56
CA GLU A 396 -1.63 2.33 38.28
C GLU A 396 -2.01 2.27 36.79
N LEU A 397 -1.03 2.39 35.88
CA LEU A 397 -1.25 2.26 34.44
C LEU A 397 -1.86 0.89 34.08
N MET A 398 -1.28 -0.19 34.60
CA MET A 398 -1.73 -1.54 34.30
C MET A 398 -3.11 -1.84 34.88
N GLU A 399 -3.43 -1.32 36.07
CA GLU A 399 -4.77 -1.42 36.66
C GLU A 399 -5.82 -0.69 35.79
N GLN A 400 -5.53 0.54 35.37
CA GLN A 400 -6.46 1.32 34.55
C GLN A 400 -6.58 0.75 33.12
N LEU A 401 -5.48 0.31 32.51
CA LEU A 401 -5.45 -0.31 31.18
C LEU A 401 -6.26 -1.61 31.16
N ASN A 402 -6.06 -2.49 32.15
CA ASN A 402 -6.82 -3.73 32.27
C ASN A 402 -8.30 -3.48 32.61
N SER A 403 -8.61 -2.42 33.37
CA SER A 403 -9.99 -2.02 33.65
C SER A 403 -10.72 -1.49 32.40
N ALA A 404 -9.98 -0.86 31.47
CA ALA A 404 -10.51 -0.28 30.24
C ALA A 404 -10.50 -1.25 29.04
N SER A 405 -9.88 -2.43 29.18
CA SER A 405 -9.70 -3.42 28.10
C SER A 405 -10.55 -4.68 28.32
N THR A 406 -10.89 -5.35 27.23
CA THR A 406 -11.48 -6.70 27.28
C THR A 406 -10.44 -7.82 27.21
N SER A 407 -9.24 -7.51 26.71
CA SER A 407 -8.09 -8.42 26.70
C SER A 407 -7.17 -8.13 27.90
N PRO A 408 -6.67 -9.16 28.59
CA PRO A 408 -5.74 -9.00 29.70
C PRO A 408 -4.34 -8.60 29.23
N TYR A 409 -3.85 -7.49 29.76
CA TYR A 409 -2.48 -7.01 29.58
C TYR A 409 -1.58 -7.42 30.75
N ASP A 410 -0.36 -7.79 30.41
CA ASP A 410 0.75 -8.00 31.34
C ASP A 410 1.97 -7.21 30.83
N TYR A 411 3.07 -7.20 31.58
CA TYR A 411 4.25 -6.42 31.22
C TYR A 411 5.57 -7.09 31.60
N GLU A 412 6.63 -6.68 30.90
CA GLU A 412 8.03 -6.93 31.25
C GLU A 412 8.73 -5.59 31.32
N ILE A 413 9.54 -5.38 32.36
CA ILE A 413 10.24 -4.10 32.58
C ILE A 413 11.71 -4.32 32.90
N SER A 414 12.57 -3.45 32.38
CA SER A 414 13.99 -3.44 32.72
C SER A 414 14.24 -2.91 34.12
N GLY A 415 15.47 -3.08 34.63
CA GLY A 415 15.96 -2.24 35.73
C GLY A 415 16.18 -0.79 35.27
N PRO A 416 16.50 0.15 36.18
CA PRO A 416 16.85 1.52 35.82
C PRO A 416 18.19 1.60 35.06
N LEU A 417 18.18 2.19 33.86
CA LEU A 417 19.32 2.32 32.94
C LEU A 417 19.66 3.78 32.67
N GLY A 418 20.92 4.08 32.34
CA GLY A 418 21.44 5.44 32.14
C GLY A 418 22.87 5.58 32.66
N ARG A 419 23.70 6.46 32.10
CA ARG A 419 25.07 6.69 32.64
C ARG A 419 25.11 7.56 33.91
N GLU A 420 24.19 8.51 34.06
CA GLU A 420 24.20 9.49 35.16
C GLU A 420 23.05 9.27 36.17
N ASN A 421 22.64 10.34 36.86
CA ASN A 421 21.54 10.33 37.83
C ASN A 421 20.16 10.23 37.15
N TYR A 422 20.07 10.62 35.88
CA TYR A 422 18.87 10.42 35.09
C TYR A 422 18.82 8.97 34.64
N LYS A 423 17.90 8.20 35.21
CA LYS A 423 17.66 6.80 34.86
C LYS A 423 16.25 6.64 34.30
N GLU A 424 16.13 5.72 33.36
CA GLU A 424 14.88 5.35 32.72
C GLU A 424 14.78 3.82 32.64
N MET A 425 13.58 3.32 32.35
CA MET A 425 13.34 1.90 32.12
C MET A 425 12.64 1.68 30.78
N TYR A 426 12.90 0.52 30.17
CA TYR A 426 12.09 0.03 29.06
C TYR A 426 10.94 -0.79 29.63
N LEU A 427 9.71 -0.47 29.22
CA LEU A 427 8.51 -1.19 29.63
C LEU A 427 7.82 -1.78 28.39
N PHE A 428 7.80 -3.10 28.29
CA PHE A 428 6.99 -3.80 27.29
C PHE A 428 5.65 -4.19 27.89
N ILE A 429 4.56 -3.70 27.30
CA ILE A 429 3.19 -4.05 27.68
C ILE A 429 2.61 -4.94 26.57
N TYR A 430 2.00 -6.07 26.92
CA TYR A 430 1.49 -7.02 25.93
C TYR A 430 0.20 -7.71 26.36
N ARG A 431 -0.61 -8.08 25.38
CA ARG A 431 -1.84 -8.85 25.56
C ARG A 431 -1.54 -10.34 25.70
N THR A 432 -1.85 -10.91 26.85
CA THR A 432 -1.51 -12.30 27.20
C THR A 432 -2.34 -13.36 26.47
N ASP A 433 -3.49 -12.96 25.89
CA ASP A 433 -4.31 -13.80 25.01
C ASP A 433 -3.80 -13.86 23.56
N VAL A 434 -2.84 -13.01 23.19
CA VAL A 434 -2.29 -12.92 21.82
C VAL A 434 -0.80 -13.25 21.76
N VAL A 435 -0.04 -12.84 22.78
CA VAL A 435 1.42 -12.97 22.84
C VAL A 435 1.86 -13.54 24.19
N SER A 436 2.86 -14.41 24.16
CA SER A 436 3.55 -14.90 25.36
C SER A 436 5.04 -14.58 25.29
N VAL A 437 5.61 -14.08 26.38
CA VAL A 437 7.06 -13.90 26.52
C VAL A 437 7.73 -15.26 26.68
N VAL A 438 8.74 -15.52 25.85
CA VAL A 438 9.50 -16.78 25.83
C VAL A 438 10.76 -16.66 26.68
N ASP A 439 11.49 -15.56 26.53
CA ASP A 439 12.75 -15.29 27.21
C ASP A 439 13.04 -13.79 27.17
N THR A 440 13.78 -13.28 28.15
CA THR A 440 14.20 -11.87 28.24
C THR A 440 15.65 -11.79 28.65
N TYR A 441 16.38 -10.76 28.20
CA TYR A 441 17.68 -10.44 28.78
C TYR A 441 18.08 -8.99 28.53
N GLN A 442 18.87 -8.45 29.46
CA GLN A 442 19.55 -7.17 29.30
C GLN A 442 20.82 -7.39 28.48
N TYR A 443 21.00 -6.65 27.37
CA TYR A 443 22.22 -6.73 26.58
C TYR A 443 23.45 -6.35 27.42
N GLU A 444 24.48 -7.20 27.41
CA GLU A 444 25.74 -6.92 28.07
C GLU A 444 26.58 -5.98 27.20
N ASP A 445 26.85 -4.78 27.69
CA ASP A 445 27.61 -3.75 26.97
C ASP A 445 28.97 -3.48 27.64
N PRO A 446 29.96 -4.38 27.47
CA PRO A 446 31.27 -4.21 28.11
C PRO A 446 32.08 -3.03 27.54
N GLN A 447 31.64 -2.43 26.42
CA GLN A 447 32.29 -1.27 25.83
C GLN A 447 31.59 0.04 26.22
N ASP A 448 30.49 -0.02 27.00
CA ASP A 448 29.71 1.13 27.46
C ASP A 448 29.36 2.07 26.29
N VAL A 449 28.85 1.51 25.20
CA VAL A 449 28.41 2.25 24.00
C VAL A 449 27.02 2.84 24.22
N PHE A 450 26.10 2.08 24.79
CA PHE A 450 24.72 2.48 25.05
C PHE A 450 24.61 3.23 26.37
N SER A 451 23.93 4.38 26.35
CA SER A 451 23.53 5.04 27.60
C SER A 451 22.49 4.22 28.36
N ARG A 452 21.59 3.55 27.62
CA ARG A 452 20.54 2.67 28.13
C ARG A 452 20.56 1.36 27.35
N GLU A 453 21.22 0.36 27.92
CA GLU A 453 21.46 -0.92 27.27
C GLU A 453 20.13 -1.58 26.81
N PRO A 454 20.04 -2.19 25.63
CA PRO A 454 18.80 -2.81 25.16
C PRO A 454 18.27 -3.94 26.07
N PHE A 455 17.04 -3.81 26.57
CA PHE A 455 16.31 -4.87 27.29
C PHE A 455 15.49 -5.71 26.31
N ILE A 456 16.02 -6.87 25.91
CA ILE A 456 15.56 -7.63 24.75
C ILE A 456 14.49 -8.64 25.15
N LEU A 457 13.39 -8.66 24.38
CA LEU A 457 12.25 -9.55 24.59
C LEU A 457 12.11 -10.56 23.44
N ARG A 458 12.15 -11.85 23.72
CA ARG A 458 11.74 -12.90 22.77
C ARG A 458 10.30 -13.26 23.03
N VAL A 459 9.46 -13.20 22.00
CA VAL A 459 8.03 -13.43 22.11
C VAL A 459 7.55 -14.52 21.17
N SER A 460 6.52 -15.24 21.60
CA SER A 460 5.73 -16.14 20.77
C SER A 460 4.37 -15.49 20.49
N ALA A 461 4.03 -15.41 19.20
CA ALA A 461 2.76 -14.92 18.69
C ALA A 461 2.19 -15.96 17.72
N PRO A 462 1.58 -17.06 18.23
CA PRO A 462 1.18 -18.21 17.43
C PRO A 462 0.15 -17.88 16.35
N SER A 463 -0.58 -16.76 16.48
CA SER A 463 -1.50 -16.27 15.46
C SER A 463 -0.77 -15.81 14.21
N THR A 464 0.41 -15.18 14.33
CA THR A 464 1.18 -14.57 13.22
C THR A 464 1.89 -15.56 12.31
N LYS A 465 2.21 -15.17 11.07
CA LYS A 465 3.07 -15.98 10.17
C LYS A 465 4.46 -16.25 10.75
N VAL A 466 5.05 -15.28 11.47
CA VAL A 466 6.40 -15.40 12.05
C VAL A 466 6.45 -16.36 13.24
N LYS A 467 5.35 -16.51 13.99
CA LYS A 467 5.17 -17.38 15.17
C LYS A 467 6.03 -17.01 16.38
N GLU A 468 7.31 -16.72 16.19
CA GLU A 468 8.24 -16.25 17.23
C GLU A 468 9.21 -15.23 16.65
N PHE A 469 9.45 -14.14 17.37
CA PHE A 469 10.38 -13.08 16.97
C PHE A 469 10.90 -12.35 18.21
N VAL A 470 11.86 -11.46 17.99
CA VAL A 470 12.57 -10.74 19.05
C VAL A 470 12.33 -9.24 18.90
N LEU A 471 12.04 -8.57 20.02
CA LEU A 471 11.91 -7.13 20.15
C LEU A 471 13.17 -6.57 20.81
N VAL A 472 13.81 -5.60 20.17
CA VAL A 472 15.05 -4.95 20.64
C VAL A 472 14.79 -3.46 20.81
N PRO A 473 14.64 -2.96 22.06
CA PRO A 473 14.39 -1.56 22.29
C PRO A 473 15.68 -0.74 22.15
N LEU A 474 15.55 0.51 21.71
CA LEU A 474 16.58 1.53 21.91
C LEU A 474 15.90 2.88 22.13
N HIS A 475 16.24 3.53 23.25
CA HIS A 475 16.11 4.97 23.46
C HIS A 475 17.54 5.52 23.49
N SER A 476 18.03 6.06 22.39
CA SER A 476 19.44 6.46 22.28
C SER A 476 19.74 7.75 23.04
N ALA A 477 20.96 7.94 23.55
CA ALA A 477 21.36 9.28 23.95
C ALA A 477 21.48 10.19 22.70
N PRO A 478 20.84 11.37 22.65
CA PRO A 478 20.76 12.16 21.41
C PRO A 478 22.12 12.52 20.80
N HIS A 479 23.12 12.78 21.65
CA HIS A 479 24.49 13.11 21.20
C HIS A 479 25.34 11.90 20.82
N ASP A 480 24.91 10.68 21.17
CA ASP A 480 25.57 9.42 20.84
C ASP A 480 24.72 8.58 19.85
N ALA A 481 23.64 9.14 19.28
CA ALA A 481 22.66 8.42 18.47
C ALA A 481 23.30 7.62 17.32
N VAL A 482 24.23 8.22 16.57
CA VAL A 482 24.96 7.54 15.50
C VAL A 482 25.68 6.28 16.00
N ALA A 483 26.37 6.36 17.15
CA ALA A 483 27.13 5.25 17.71
C ALA A 483 26.21 4.16 18.28
N GLU A 484 25.15 4.55 19.01
CA GLU A 484 24.20 3.60 19.58
C GLU A 484 23.39 2.87 18.50
N ILE A 485 22.94 3.56 17.45
CA ILE A 485 22.23 2.92 16.32
C ILE A 485 23.17 1.97 15.56
N ASP A 486 24.44 2.34 15.33
CA ASP A 486 25.41 1.43 14.72
C ASP A 486 25.62 0.16 15.56
N ALA A 487 25.73 0.32 16.88
CA ALA A 487 25.95 -0.78 17.81
C ALA A 487 24.78 -1.78 17.89
N LEU A 488 23.56 -1.40 17.46
CA LEU A 488 22.47 -2.38 17.29
C LEU A 488 22.80 -3.49 16.28
N TYR A 489 23.74 -3.27 15.36
CA TYR A 489 24.25 -4.34 14.51
C TYR A 489 24.98 -5.43 15.32
N ASP A 490 25.71 -5.05 16.37
CA ASP A 490 26.40 -6.01 17.25
C ASP A 490 25.40 -6.73 18.17
N VAL A 491 24.34 -6.03 18.59
CA VAL A 491 23.18 -6.63 19.28
C VAL A 491 22.50 -7.69 18.41
N TYR A 492 22.29 -7.41 17.11
CA TYR A 492 21.80 -8.39 16.14
C TYR A 492 22.66 -9.66 16.13
N LEU A 493 23.99 -9.52 16.04
CA LEU A 493 24.91 -10.67 16.04
C LEU A 493 24.85 -11.47 17.35
N ALA A 494 24.73 -10.79 18.48
CA ALA A 494 24.62 -11.43 19.79
C ALA A 494 23.31 -12.26 19.92
N ILE A 495 22.19 -11.73 19.43
CA ILE A 495 20.90 -12.43 19.41
C ILE A 495 20.96 -13.67 18.51
N ILE A 496 21.57 -13.56 17.34
CA ILE A 496 21.78 -14.69 16.44
C ILE A 496 22.57 -15.80 17.15
N ASN A 497 23.63 -15.43 17.88
CA ASN A 497 24.43 -16.39 18.64
C ASN A 497 23.63 -17.04 19.78
N LYS A 498 22.90 -16.23 20.56
CA LYS A 498 22.15 -16.69 21.75
C LYS A 498 20.93 -17.55 21.40
N TRP A 499 20.14 -17.16 20.40
CA TRP A 499 18.84 -17.77 20.13
C TRP A 499 18.72 -18.41 18.74
N GLY A 500 19.71 -18.23 17.85
CA GLY A 500 19.70 -18.85 16.53
C GLY A 500 18.60 -18.34 15.59
N THR A 501 18.07 -17.14 15.84
CA THR A 501 16.99 -16.53 15.05
C THR A 501 17.41 -15.16 14.51
N ASP A 502 17.03 -14.88 13.28
CA ASP A 502 17.23 -13.61 12.58
C ASP A 502 15.94 -12.77 12.51
N ASN A 503 14.85 -13.24 13.10
CA ASN A 503 13.56 -12.54 13.12
C ASN A 503 13.53 -11.51 14.25
N LEU A 504 14.16 -10.35 14.02
CA LEU A 504 14.27 -9.27 15.00
C LEU A 504 13.56 -8.01 14.50
N MET A 505 12.92 -7.31 15.45
CA MET A 505 12.37 -5.98 15.30
C MET A 505 13.06 -5.05 16.30
N PHE A 506 13.80 -4.08 15.79
CA PHE A 506 14.36 -2.97 16.56
C PHE A 506 13.35 -1.83 16.55
N LEU A 507 13.07 -1.24 17.71
CA LEU A 507 12.02 -0.22 17.83
C LEU A 507 12.28 0.75 18.98
N GLY A 508 11.88 2.00 18.81
CA GLY A 508 11.99 3.05 19.84
C GLY A 508 12.47 4.40 19.29
N ASP A 509 12.65 5.36 20.19
CA ASP A 509 13.25 6.67 19.93
C ASP A 509 14.77 6.54 19.71
N PHE A 510 15.16 6.45 18.45
CA PHE A 510 16.55 6.33 18.06
C PHE A 510 17.22 7.70 17.90
N ASN A 511 16.49 8.81 18.11
CA ASN A 511 16.96 10.16 17.77
C ASN A 511 17.52 10.22 16.33
N ALA A 512 16.95 9.43 15.41
CA ALA A 512 17.57 9.08 14.14
C ALA A 512 17.30 10.08 13.00
N ASP A 513 17.37 11.39 13.29
CA ASP A 513 17.19 12.44 12.28
C ASP A 513 17.72 13.80 12.75
N CYS A 514 17.50 14.83 11.94
CA CYS A 514 17.72 16.24 12.27
C CYS A 514 19.16 16.50 12.71
N SER A 515 19.37 17.12 13.87
CA SER A 515 20.71 17.48 14.34
C SER A 515 21.49 16.31 14.94
N TYR A 516 20.83 15.19 15.25
CA TYR A 516 21.42 14.06 15.96
C TYR A 516 22.00 13.01 15.01
N VAL A 517 21.33 12.77 13.88
CA VAL A 517 21.84 11.93 12.78
C VAL A 517 21.67 12.69 11.47
N GLN A 518 22.78 13.18 10.91
CA GLN A 518 22.76 13.94 9.66
C GLN A 518 22.81 13.01 8.44
N PRO A 519 22.42 13.47 7.24
CA PRO A 519 22.49 12.68 6.01
C PRO A 519 23.85 12.00 5.74
N SER A 520 24.96 12.63 6.15
CA SER A 520 26.32 12.07 6.03
C SER A 520 26.58 10.89 6.96
N ASP A 521 25.93 10.86 8.12
CA ASP A 521 26.18 9.87 9.18
C ASP A 521 25.56 8.52 8.84
N TRP A 522 24.50 8.48 8.03
CA TRP A 522 23.86 7.23 7.62
C TRP A 522 24.81 6.22 6.96
N SER A 523 25.87 6.72 6.32
CA SER A 523 26.88 5.87 5.68
C SER A 523 27.78 5.11 6.66
N SER A 524 27.86 5.53 7.93
CA SER A 524 28.65 4.86 8.98
C SER A 524 27.84 3.91 9.84
N ILE A 525 26.51 3.90 9.71
CA ILE A 525 25.60 3.08 10.54
C ILE A 525 25.34 1.74 9.84
N ARG A 526 25.88 0.64 10.38
CA ARG A 526 25.73 -0.73 9.83
C ARG A 526 24.28 -1.21 9.80
N LEU A 527 23.47 -0.82 10.79
CA LEU A 527 22.03 -1.12 10.83
C LEU A 527 21.27 -0.47 9.65
N ARG A 528 21.83 0.60 9.05
CA ARG A 528 21.25 1.31 7.90
C ARG A 528 21.80 0.81 6.56
N THR A 529 23.11 0.63 6.47
CA THR A 529 23.81 0.31 5.22
C THR A 529 23.70 -1.15 4.82
N SER A 530 23.44 -2.05 5.77
CA SER A 530 23.25 -3.47 5.50
C SER A 530 21.86 -3.76 4.92
N ASP A 531 21.82 -4.52 3.82
CA ASP A 531 20.61 -4.97 3.11
C ASP A 531 19.77 -5.99 3.91
N ILE A 532 20.32 -6.50 5.01
CA ILE A 532 19.65 -7.39 5.95
C ILE A 532 18.42 -6.70 6.56
N PHE A 533 18.57 -5.42 6.90
CA PHE A 533 17.61 -4.64 7.66
C PHE A 533 16.69 -3.84 6.76
N LYS A 534 15.41 -3.79 7.12
CA LYS A 534 14.41 -2.96 6.49
C LYS A 534 13.89 -1.94 7.49
N TRP A 535 14.15 -0.67 7.21
CA TRP A 535 13.61 0.45 7.97
C TRP A 535 12.18 0.71 7.51
N LEU A 536 11.23 0.61 8.44
CA LEU A 536 9.80 0.70 8.15
C LEU A 536 9.26 2.12 8.30
N ILE A 537 9.83 2.91 9.21
CA ILE A 537 9.54 4.34 9.35
C ILE A 537 10.55 5.12 8.49
N PRO A 538 10.10 5.82 7.44
CA PRO A 538 10.99 6.54 6.53
C PRO A 538 11.58 7.79 7.18
N ASP A 539 12.67 8.31 6.62
CA ASP A 539 13.29 9.57 7.11
C ASP A 539 12.39 10.80 6.89
N SER A 540 11.40 10.70 5.99
CA SER A 540 10.44 11.79 5.74
C SER A 540 9.27 11.82 6.72
N ALA A 541 9.33 11.01 7.78
CA ALA A 541 8.25 10.89 8.76
C ALA A 541 8.47 11.89 9.90
N ASP A 542 7.43 12.59 10.34
CA ASP A 542 7.50 13.40 11.56
C ASP A 542 6.97 12.61 12.75
N THR A 543 7.87 12.15 13.61
CA THR A 543 7.52 11.39 14.82
C THR A 543 7.37 12.29 16.04
N THR A 544 7.39 13.62 15.88
CA THR A 544 7.35 14.57 16.99
C THR A 544 6.00 15.28 17.09
N VAL A 545 5.54 15.54 18.32
CA VAL A 545 4.34 16.34 18.59
C VAL A 545 4.66 17.84 18.49
N GLY A 546 5.93 18.21 18.68
CA GLY A 546 6.41 19.58 18.70
C GLY A 546 6.36 20.30 17.35
N LYS A 547 7.19 21.34 17.21
CA LYS A 547 7.32 22.11 15.95
C LYS A 547 8.43 21.59 15.04
N SER A 548 9.14 20.56 15.47
CA SER A 548 10.11 19.84 14.66
C SER A 548 9.40 19.02 13.57
N ASP A 549 10.18 18.63 12.57
CA ASP A 549 9.81 17.66 11.55
C ASP A 549 10.98 16.68 11.50
N CYS A 550 10.94 15.67 12.39
CA CYS A 550 12.07 14.78 12.63
C CYS A 550 11.59 13.32 12.78
N ALA A 551 12.26 12.40 12.07
CA ALA A 551 12.04 10.96 12.14
C ALA A 551 12.86 10.31 13.27
N TYR A 552 12.64 10.71 14.52
CA TYR A 552 13.40 10.19 15.66
C TYR A 552 13.06 8.74 15.99
N ASP A 553 11.77 8.42 16.03
CA ASP A 553 11.26 7.11 16.39
C ASP A 553 11.25 6.16 15.19
N ARG A 554 11.76 4.94 15.38
CA ARG A 554 12.01 4.02 14.28
C ARG A 554 11.48 2.63 14.59
N ILE A 555 11.15 1.93 13.50
CA ILE A 555 10.95 0.48 13.49
C ILE A 555 11.81 -0.09 12.37
N VAL A 556 12.71 -1.02 12.72
CA VAL A 556 13.64 -1.67 11.79
C VAL A 556 13.48 -3.18 11.96
N VAL A 557 13.36 -3.92 10.87
CA VAL A 557 13.16 -5.38 10.92
C VAL A 557 14.18 -6.14 10.10
N CYS A 558 14.57 -7.33 10.57
CA CYS A 558 15.33 -8.31 9.80
C CYS A 558 14.70 -9.71 9.91
N GLY A 559 15.24 -10.65 9.14
CA GLY A 559 14.72 -12.01 9.03
C GLY A 559 13.59 -12.13 8.03
N ASN A 560 13.72 -13.07 7.09
CA ASN A 560 12.78 -13.20 5.97
C ASN A 560 11.36 -13.53 6.42
N LYS A 561 11.20 -14.30 7.51
CA LYS A 561 9.90 -14.71 8.02
C LYS A 561 9.18 -13.54 8.67
N LEU A 562 9.88 -12.74 9.48
CA LEU A 562 9.33 -11.51 10.06
C LEU A 562 9.01 -10.48 8.98
N LYS A 563 9.93 -10.20 8.04
CA LYS A 563 9.70 -9.26 6.92
C LYS A 563 8.44 -9.59 6.12
N ARG A 564 8.18 -10.88 5.84
CA ARG A 564 6.97 -11.36 5.15
C ARG A 564 5.69 -11.35 6.01
N SER A 565 5.85 -11.22 7.32
CA SER A 565 4.72 -11.12 8.25
C SER A 565 4.24 -9.69 8.40
N ILE A 566 5.06 -8.69 8.07
CA ILE A 566 4.65 -7.27 8.09
C ILE A 566 3.53 -7.05 7.08
N LEU A 567 2.41 -6.51 7.54
CA LEU A 567 1.35 -6.04 6.67
C LEU A 567 1.84 -4.79 5.94
N SER A 568 1.79 -4.80 4.61
CA SER A 568 2.18 -3.65 3.79
C SER A 568 1.47 -2.37 4.25
N ASN A 569 2.20 -1.26 4.29
CA ASN A 569 1.70 0.08 4.67
C ASN A 569 1.05 0.15 6.06
N SER A 570 1.25 -0.86 6.90
CA SER A 570 0.81 -0.79 8.30
C SER A 570 1.79 -0.05 9.20
N ALA A 571 3.05 0.09 8.75
CA ALA A 571 4.05 0.85 9.48
C ALA A 571 3.77 2.35 9.33
N GLY A 572 3.71 3.07 10.43
CA GLY A 572 3.42 4.51 10.41
C GLY A 572 3.44 5.14 11.79
N ILE A 573 2.94 6.37 11.84
CA ILE A 573 2.87 7.19 13.06
C ILE A 573 1.42 7.25 13.52
N TYR A 574 1.18 7.00 14.80
CA TYR A 574 -0.11 7.28 15.40
C TYR A 574 -0.15 8.70 15.94
N ASN A 575 -0.60 9.63 15.10
CA ASN A 575 -0.83 11.00 15.53
C ASN A 575 -2.06 11.07 16.45
N PHE A 576 -1.85 10.85 17.76
CA PHE A 576 -2.91 10.81 18.77
C PHE A 576 -3.55 12.19 18.98
N GLN A 577 -2.82 13.28 18.74
CA GLN A 577 -3.36 14.64 18.77
C GLN A 577 -4.52 14.76 17.77
N ARG A 578 -4.28 14.38 16.51
CA ARG A 578 -5.32 14.37 15.47
C ARG A 578 -6.41 13.35 15.74
N ALA A 579 -6.05 12.14 16.18
CA ALA A 579 -7.00 11.06 16.39
C ALA A 579 -7.99 11.35 17.52
N LEU A 580 -7.53 12.03 18.58
CA LEU A 580 -8.33 12.37 19.75
C LEU A 580 -8.79 13.84 19.76
N GLN A 581 -8.49 14.61 18.70
CA GLN A 581 -8.86 16.02 18.53
C GLN A 581 -8.33 16.91 19.65
N LEU A 582 -7.11 16.64 20.09
CA LEU A 582 -6.43 17.40 21.14
C LEU A 582 -5.84 18.69 20.56
N ASP A 583 -5.81 19.73 21.39
CA ASP A 583 -4.98 20.88 21.09
C ASP A 583 -3.48 20.59 21.31
N GLN A 584 -2.64 21.56 20.99
CA GLN A 584 -1.18 21.41 21.09
C GLN A 584 -0.70 21.23 22.53
N GLU A 585 -1.35 21.90 23.49
CA GLU A 585 -0.96 21.87 24.89
C GLU A 585 -1.33 20.52 25.51
N GLU A 586 -2.54 20.04 25.24
CA GLU A 586 -3.02 18.71 25.63
C GLU A 586 -2.12 17.61 25.06
N ALA A 587 -1.74 17.70 23.79
CA ALA A 587 -0.87 16.70 23.17
C ALA A 587 0.53 16.69 23.78
N LEU A 588 1.14 17.87 23.99
CA LEU A 588 2.45 17.99 24.64
C LEU A 588 2.44 17.59 26.12
N ALA A 589 1.30 17.70 26.80
CA ALA A 589 1.16 17.18 28.17
C ALA A 589 1.29 15.65 28.22
N VAL A 590 0.90 14.96 27.15
CA VAL A 590 1.02 13.50 26.99
C VAL A 590 2.44 13.12 26.61
N SER A 591 2.96 13.63 25.50
CA SER A 591 4.35 13.42 25.09
C SER A 591 4.76 14.43 24.02
N ASP A 592 6.07 14.61 23.84
CA ASP A 592 6.67 15.31 22.69
C ASP A 592 6.94 14.39 21.50
N HIS A 593 6.69 13.09 21.63
CA HIS A 593 6.78 12.09 20.54
C HIS A 593 5.41 11.48 20.21
N TYR A 594 5.22 11.05 18.97
CA TYR A 594 4.11 10.18 18.56
C TYR A 594 4.55 8.71 18.59
N PRO A 595 3.66 7.77 18.95
CA PRO A 595 3.95 6.36 18.76
C PRO A 595 4.22 6.02 17.30
N VAL A 596 5.25 5.21 17.05
CA VAL A 596 5.42 4.49 15.78
C VAL A 596 4.81 3.09 15.91
N GLU A 597 4.06 2.66 14.90
CA GLU A 597 3.30 1.41 14.92
C GLU A 597 3.50 0.58 13.66
N VAL A 598 3.28 -0.73 13.75
CA VAL A 598 3.28 -1.69 12.63
C VAL A 598 2.36 -2.87 12.92
N LYS A 599 1.77 -3.49 11.88
CA LYS A 599 0.92 -4.68 12.03
C LYS A 599 1.56 -5.91 11.38
N LEU A 600 1.46 -7.05 12.05
CA LEU A 600 1.80 -8.35 11.48
C LEU A 600 0.54 -9.12 11.08
N ALA A 601 0.58 -9.76 9.92
CA ALA A 601 -0.45 -10.67 9.46
C ALA A 601 -0.46 -11.97 10.28
N ALA A 602 -1.67 -12.39 10.70
CA ALA A 602 -1.96 -13.75 11.16
C ALA A 602 -1.62 -14.79 10.09
#